data_AF-A0A9C6TYF5-F1
#
_entry.id   AF-A0A9C6TYF5-F1
#
_cell.length_a   1.000
_cell.length_b   1.000
_cell.length_c   1.000
_cell.angle_alpha   90.00
_cell.angle_beta   90.00
_cell.angle_gamma   90.00
#
_symmetry.space_group_name_H-M   'P 1'
#
loop_
_entity.id
_entity.type
_entity.pdbx_description
1 polymer ?
#
loop_
_entity_poly.entity_id
_entity_poly.type
_entity_poly.pdbx_seq_one_letter_code
_entity_poly.pdbx_strand_id
1 'polypeptide(L)'
;MDLLRSVIDELKQIKVVNMRNRELVLDLLQSVVEIITYGDKHDPSILECFMDRQVVAEFVRMLDISENSRIEAPLLQYLSIMIQNMDNEHAICKTTIVSAMVILIALFCIRMNLMGETWLHTICLF
;
A
#
# COMPACT_ATOMS: atom_id res chain seq x y z
N MET A 1 3.93 -17.47 5.86
CA MET A 1 2.71 -17.14 5.11
C MET A 1 1.54 -16.69 5.95
N ASP A 2 1.24 -17.38 7.04
CA ASP A 2 0.10 -17.04 7.89
C ASP A 2 0.15 -15.61 8.45
N LEU A 3 1.36 -15.05 8.61
CA LEU A 3 1.54 -13.69 9.10
C LEU A 3 0.98 -12.61 8.15
N LEU A 4 1.36 -12.59 6.87
CA LEU A 4 0.83 -11.60 5.91
C LEU A 4 -0.69 -11.71 5.79
N ARG A 5 -1.19 -12.95 5.78
CA ARG A 5 -2.63 -13.23 5.76
C ARG A 5 -3.32 -12.68 7.01
N SER A 6 -2.79 -12.96 8.20
CA SER A 6 -3.33 -12.46 9.47
C SER A 6 -3.38 -10.94 9.51
N VAL A 7 -2.27 -10.27 9.17
CA VAL A 7 -2.18 -8.81 9.22
C VAL A 7 -3.17 -8.16 8.25
N ILE A 8 -3.35 -8.71 7.04
CA ILE A 8 -4.35 -8.21 6.09
C ILE A 8 -5.78 -8.47 6.59
N ASP A 9 -6.03 -9.63 7.19
CA ASP A 9 -7.36 -9.95 7.71
C ASP A 9 -7.71 -9.05 8.92
N GLU A 10 -6.73 -8.66 9.73
CA GLU A 10 -6.86 -7.64 10.78
C GLU A 10 -7.16 -6.25 10.20
N LEU A 11 -6.41 -5.80 9.19
CA LEU A 11 -6.68 -4.54 8.49
C LEU A 11 -8.11 -4.49 7.95
N LYS A 12 -8.61 -5.60 7.37
CA LYS A 12 -10.00 -5.72 6.85
C LYS A 12 -11.09 -5.54 7.91
N GLN A 13 -10.80 -5.83 9.19
CA GLN A 13 -11.74 -5.59 10.28
C GLN A 13 -11.89 -4.10 10.60
N ILE A 14 -10.89 -3.27 10.27
CA ILE A 14 -10.91 -1.84 10.55
C ILE A 14 -11.91 -1.15 9.62
N LYS A 15 -12.96 -0.55 10.22
CA LYS A 15 -14.02 0.15 9.48
C LYS A 15 -13.80 1.66 9.36
N VAL A 16 -13.10 2.25 10.32
CA VAL A 16 -12.79 3.69 10.38
C VAL A 16 -11.39 3.85 10.97
N VAL A 17 -10.56 4.71 10.38
CA VAL A 17 -9.28 5.11 10.96
C VAL A 17 -9.41 6.51 11.56
N ASN A 18 -9.11 6.64 12.84
CA ASN A 18 -9.13 7.90 13.58
C ASN A 18 -7.87 8.01 14.44
N MET A 19 -7.74 9.10 15.20
CA MET A 19 -6.54 9.34 16.01
C MET A 19 -6.27 8.24 17.07
N ARG A 20 -7.27 7.49 17.52
CA ARG A 20 -7.11 6.48 18.58
C ARG A 20 -6.51 5.17 18.08
N ASN A 21 -6.84 4.78 16.85
CA ASN A 21 -6.34 3.54 16.23
C ASN A 21 -5.28 3.80 15.15
N ARG A 22 -4.89 5.07 14.96
CA ARG A 22 -3.88 5.49 13.99
C ARG A 22 -2.57 4.70 14.09
N GLU A 23 -2.00 4.60 15.28
CA GLU A 23 -0.70 3.95 15.47
C GLU A 23 -0.78 2.46 15.13
N LEU A 24 -1.80 1.77 15.62
CA LEU A 24 -2.09 0.38 15.26
C LEU A 24 -2.20 0.19 13.75
N VAL A 25 -2.92 1.08 13.06
CA VAL A 25 -3.07 1.01 11.59
C VAL A 25 -1.72 1.16 10.89
N LEU A 26 -0.90 2.13 11.32
CA LEU A 26 0.43 2.35 10.74
C LEU A 26 1.34 1.14 10.99
N ASP A 27 1.32 0.56 12.18
CA ASP A 27 2.12 -0.62 12.54
C ASP A 27 1.74 -1.85 11.69
N LEU A 28 0.44 -2.08 11.48
CA LEU A 28 -0.07 -3.15 10.63
C LEU A 28 0.35 -2.93 9.17
N LEU A 29 0.20 -1.71 8.65
CA LEU A 29 0.58 -1.38 7.27
C LEU A 29 2.10 -1.48 7.06
N GLN A 30 2.90 -1.02 8.03
CA GLN A 30 4.34 -1.18 7.99
C GLN A 30 4.74 -2.65 7.98
N SER A 31 4.10 -3.49 8.82
CA SER A 31 4.36 -4.93 8.83
C SER A 31 4.10 -5.56 7.46
N VAL A 32 3.04 -5.15 6.75
CA VAL A 32 2.77 -5.61 5.38
C VAL A 32 3.88 -5.20 4.42
N VAL A 33 4.31 -3.93 4.46
CA VAL A 33 5.39 -3.42 3.60
C VAL A 33 6.69 -4.16 3.83
N GLU A 34 7.04 -4.38 5.10
CA GLU A 34 8.26 -5.11 5.48
C GLU A 34 8.23 -6.55 4.97
N ILE A 35 7.11 -7.25 5.09
CA ILE A 35 6.97 -8.62 4.58
C ILE A 35 7.09 -8.64 3.05
N ILE A 36 6.47 -7.70 2.34
CA ILE A 36 6.52 -7.66 0.87
C ILE A 36 7.91 -7.28 0.37
N THR A 37 8.61 -6.40 1.09
CA THR A 37 9.90 -5.83 0.67
C THR A 37 11.09 -6.70 1.06
N TYR A 38 11.07 -7.19 2.29
CA TYR A 38 12.17 -7.91 2.94
C TYR A 38 11.83 -9.35 3.29
N GLY A 39 10.60 -9.81 3.01
CA GLY A 39 10.27 -11.23 3.08
C GLY A 39 11.10 -12.07 2.10
N ASP A 40 10.93 -13.39 2.18
CA ASP A 40 11.70 -14.31 1.35
C ASP A 40 11.42 -14.08 -0.15
N LYS A 41 12.35 -13.41 -0.83
CA LYS A 41 12.24 -13.06 -2.24
C LYS A 41 12.25 -14.27 -3.17
N HIS A 42 12.64 -15.44 -2.67
CA HIS A 42 12.61 -16.69 -3.42
C HIS A 42 11.30 -17.46 -3.21
N ASP A 43 10.42 -17.01 -2.32
CA ASP A 43 9.10 -17.60 -2.10
C ASP A 43 8.06 -16.92 -3.01
N PRO A 44 7.66 -17.54 -4.14
CA PRO A 44 6.68 -16.96 -5.05
C PRO A 44 5.32 -16.77 -4.38
N SER A 45 5.05 -17.49 -3.29
CA SER A 45 3.75 -17.41 -2.63
C SER A 45 3.52 -16.05 -1.96
N ILE A 46 4.56 -15.24 -1.68
CA ILE A 46 4.39 -13.87 -1.14
C ILE A 46 3.71 -12.99 -2.18
N LEU A 47 4.18 -13.09 -3.42
CA LEU A 47 3.59 -12.37 -4.54
C LEU A 47 2.18 -12.88 -4.86
N GLU A 48 1.96 -14.20 -4.82
CA GLU A 48 0.62 -14.77 -4.99
C GLU A 48 -0.36 -14.27 -3.92
N CYS A 49 0.05 -14.25 -2.65
CA CYS A 49 -0.77 -13.75 -1.55
C CYS A 49 -1.05 -12.25 -1.68
N PHE A 50 -0.05 -11.46 -2.10
CA PHE A 50 -0.21 -10.04 -2.38
C PHE A 50 -1.27 -9.75 -3.45
N MET A 51 -1.26 -10.53 -4.53
CA MET A 51 -2.25 -10.43 -5.60
C MET A 51 -3.63 -10.93 -5.16
N ASP A 52 -3.71 -12.12 -4.56
CA ASP A 52 -4.96 -12.75 -4.12
C ASP A 52 -5.72 -11.88 -3.12
N ARG A 53 -5.00 -11.25 -2.18
CA ARG A 53 -5.63 -10.41 -1.15
C ARG A 53 -5.87 -8.97 -1.54
N GLN A 54 -5.43 -8.57 -2.75
CA GLN A 54 -5.53 -7.20 -3.24
C GLN A 54 -4.95 -6.19 -2.23
N VAL A 55 -3.73 -6.42 -1.77
CA VAL A 55 -3.11 -5.64 -0.68
C VAL A 55 -3.14 -4.13 -0.97
N VAL A 56 -2.90 -3.72 -2.21
CA VAL A 56 -2.96 -2.29 -2.57
C VAL A 56 -4.38 -1.72 -2.47
N ALA A 57 -5.41 -2.50 -2.82
CA ALA A 57 -6.79 -2.06 -2.62
C ALA A 57 -7.11 -1.86 -1.14
N GLU A 58 -6.52 -2.68 -0.27
CA GLU A 58 -6.65 -2.53 1.19
C GLU A 58 -5.97 -1.25 1.69
N PHE A 59 -4.79 -0.91 1.17
CA PHE A 59 -4.11 0.36 1.49
C PHE A 59 -4.93 1.56 1.01
N VAL A 60 -5.49 1.51 -0.20
CA VAL A 60 -6.39 2.56 -0.70
C VAL A 60 -7.65 2.67 0.15
N ARG A 61 -8.22 1.54 0.58
CA ARG A 61 -9.37 1.52 1.50
C ARG A 61 -9.04 2.19 2.83
N MET A 62 -7.84 1.98 3.38
CA MET A 62 -7.40 2.67 4.60
C MET A 62 -7.38 4.19 4.44
N LEU A 63 -6.99 4.69 3.27
CA LEU A 63 -7.02 6.12 2.96
C LEU A 63 -8.47 6.65 2.91
N ASP A 64 -9.36 5.90 2.26
CA ASP A 64 -10.77 6.29 2.08
C ASP A 64 -11.55 6.35 3.40
N ILE A 65 -11.28 5.42 4.32
CA ILE A 65 -11.94 5.36 5.64
C ILE A 65 -11.23 6.18 6.73
N SER A 66 -10.22 6.98 6.36
CA SER A 66 -9.44 7.77 7.31
C SER A 66 -10.11 9.12 7.62
N GLU A 67 -10.40 9.33 8.90
CA GLU A 67 -11.06 10.55 9.40
C GLU A 67 -10.03 11.50 10.01
N ASN A 68 -9.49 12.42 9.19
CA ASN A 68 -8.53 13.45 9.62
C ASN A 68 -7.33 12.90 10.44
N SER A 69 -7.00 11.62 10.27
CA SER A 69 -6.00 10.92 11.08
C SER A 69 -4.56 11.18 10.64
N ARG A 70 -4.35 11.90 9.53
CA ARG A 70 -3.02 12.23 8.99
C ARG A 70 -2.16 10.98 8.73
N ILE A 71 -2.77 9.92 8.20
CA ILE A 71 -2.08 8.68 7.83
C ILE A 71 -1.71 8.62 6.36
N GLU A 72 -2.19 9.58 5.57
CA GLU A 72 -2.15 9.58 4.11
C GLU A 72 -0.71 9.61 3.59
N ALA A 73 0.13 10.49 4.17
CA ALA A 73 1.54 10.60 3.78
C ALA A 73 2.33 9.30 4.07
N PRO A 74 2.29 8.72 5.29
CA PRO A 74 2.90 7.40 5.55
C PRO A 74 2.40 6.30 4.60
N LEU A 75 1.09 6.23 4.34
CA LEU A 75 0.52 5.22 3.44
C LEU A 75 1.02 5.34 2.01
N LEU A 76 1.08 6.56 1.48
CA LEU A 76 1.63 6.81 0.15
C LEU A 76 3.12 6.46 0.08
N GLN A 77 3.88 6.75 1.14
CA GLN A 77 5.28 6.37 1.23
C GLN A 77 5.46 4.84 1.23
N TYR A 78 4.63 4.12 1.99
CA TYR A 78 4.61 2.66 2.02
C TYR A 78 4.28 2.05 0.66
N LEU A 79 3.28 2.58 -0.03
CA LEU A 79 2.96 2.17 -1.40
C LEU A 79 4.14 2.38 -2.34
N SER A 80 4.82 3.52 -2.23
CA SER A 80 6.01 3.81 -3.03
C SER A 80 7.15 2.81 -2.78
N ILE A 81 7.44 2.49 -1.52
CA ILE A 81 8.48 1.50 -1.14
C ILE A 81 8.15 0.12 -1.71
N MET A 82 6.90 -0.33 -1.59
CA MET A 82 6.49 -1.65 -2.13
C MET A 82 6.64 -1.71 -3.65
N ILE A 83 6.24 -0.65 -4.37
CA ILE A 83 6.37 -0.57 -5.83
C ILE A 83 7.84 -0.60 -6.25
N GLN A 84 8.69 0.18 -5.58
CA GLN A 84 10.12 0.25 -5.87
C GLN A 84 10.83 -1.09 -5.62
N ASN A 85 10.43 -1.84 -4.58
CA ASN A 85 11.10 -3.07 -4.18
C ASN A 85 10.67 -4.32 -4.94
N MET A 86 9.60 -4.24 -5.74
CA MET A 86 9.25 -5.31 -6.67
C MET A 86 10.28 -5.36 -7.82
N ASP A 87 11.42 -6.06 -7.65
CA ASP A 87 12.49 -6.08 -8.65
C ASP A 87 12.67 -7.38 -9.47
N ASN A 88 12.91 -7.10 -10.76
CA ASN A 88 13.36 -7.79 -11.98
C ASN A 88 13.05 -9.23 -12.46
N GLU A 89 12.60 -10.23 -11.69
CA GLU A 89 12.56 -11.61 -12.25
C GLU A 89 11.31 -11.94 -13.12
N HIS A 90 10.22 -11.16 -13.01
CA HIS A 90 8.96 -11.40 -13.75
C HIS A 90 8.42 -10.12 -14.42
N ALA A 91 9.14 -9.64 -15.45
CA ALA A 91 8.90 -8.35 -16.13
C ALA A 91 7.47 -8.14 -16.68
N ILE A 92 6.76 -9.19 -17.11
CA ILE A 92 5.45 -9.05 -17.77
C ILE A 92 4.31 -8.76 -16.76
N CYS A 93 4.33 -9.40 -15.58
CA CYS A 93 3.38 -9.07 -14.51
C CYS A 93 3.71 -7.70 -13.88
N LYS A 94 5.00 -7.35 -13.79
CA LYS A 94 5.45 -6.07 -13.24
C LYS A 94 4.90 -4.87 -14.02
N THR A 95 5.04 -4.84 -15.35
CA THR A 95 4.59 -3.66 -16.14
C THR A 95 3.09 -3.41 -16.04
N THR A 96 2.27 -4.45 -16.04
CA THR A 96 0.80 -4.29 -15.98
C THR A 96 0.33 -3.92 -14.57
N ILE A 97 0.91 -4.53 -13.54
CA ILE A 97 0.52 -4.30 -12.14
C ILE A 97 1.02 -2.93 -11.66
N VAL A 98 2.30 -2.59 -11.92
CA VAL A 98 2.87 -1.31 -11.51
C VAL A 98 2.18 -0.15 -12.23
N SER A 99 1.93 -0.26 -13.55
CA SER A 99 1.21 0.80 -14.28
C SER A 99 -0.23 0.98 -13.77
N ALA A 100 -0.95 -0.11 -13.51
CA ALA A 100 -2.29 -0.04 -12.93
C ALA A 100 -2.28 0.56 -11.51
N MET A 101 -1.28 0.21 -10.69
CA MET A 101 -1.14 0.72 -9.32
C MET A 101 -0.78 2.21 -9.28
N VAL A 102 0.14 2.66 -10.14
CA VAL A 102 0.49 4.08 -10.27
C VAL A 102 -0.72 4.88 -10.76
N ILE A 103 -1.48 4.36 -11.73
CA ILE A 103 -2.71 5.00 -12.21
C ILE A 103 -3.77 5.05 -11.11
N LEU A 104 -3.95 3.98 -10.32
CA LEU A 104 -4.88 3.96 -9.18
C LEU A 104 -4.49 4.99 -8.11
N ILE A 105 -3.21 5.05 -7.74
CA ILE A 105 -2.70 6.03 -6.78
C ILE A 105 -2.87 7.45 -7.34
N ALA A 106 -2.52 7.69 -8.60
CA ALA A 106 -2.67 8.99 -9.24
C ALA A 106 -4.14 9.43 -9.33
N LEU A 107 -5.04 8.56 -9.78
CA LEU A 107 -6.48 8.82 -9.82
C LEU A 107 -7.04 9.06 -8.41
N PHE A 108 -6.55 8.34 -7.40
CA PHE A 108 -6.95 8.52 -6.02
C PHE A 108 -6.43 9.87 -5.45
N CYS A 109 -5.18 10.24 -5.70
CA CYS A 109 -4.62 11.55 -5.36
C CYS A 109 -5.40 12.69 -6.05
N ILE A 110 -5.76 12.52 -7.32
CA ILE A 110 -6.58 13.49 -8.08
C ILE A 110 -8.00 13.56 -7.48
N ARG A 111 -8.61 12.41 -7.13
CA ARG A 111 -9.97 12.34 -6.61
C ARG A 111 -10.09 12.91 -5.19
N MET A 112 -9.06 12.72 -4.37
CA MET A 112 -9.03 13.10 -2.97
C MET A 112 -8.76 14.60 -2.76
N ASN A 113 -8.30 15.35 -3.76
CA ASN A 113 -7.96 16.79 -3.66
C ASN A 113 -7.23 17.15 -2.35
N LEU A 114 -6.46 16.19 -1.82
CA LEU A 114 -5.81 16.26 -0.54
C LEU A 114 -4.46 16.91 -0.77
N MET A 115 -4.41 18.18 -0.37
CA MET A 115 -3.22 18.94 -0.01
C MET A 115 -2.39 19.45 -1.19
N GLY A 116 -2.44 20.78 -1.37
CA GLY A 116 -1.90 21.52 -2.50
C GLY A 116 -0.46 21.18 -2.87
N GLU A 117 -0.26 21.08 -4.19
CA GLU A 117 0.94 21.22 -5.04
C GLU A 117 2.29 20.59 -4.65
N THR A 118 2.48 20.11 -3.41
CA THR A 118 3.78 19.70 -2.89
C THR A 118 4.12 18.24 -3.15
N TRP A 119 3.12 17.37 -3.33
CA TRP A 119 3.34 15.93 -3.53
C TRP A 119 3.37 15.48 -4.99
N LEU A 120 2.88 16.32 -5.92
CA LEU A 120 3.00 16.06 -7.37
C LEU A 120 4.46 15.90 -7.78
N HIS A 121 5.38 16.64 -7.13
CA HIS A 121 6.81 16.52 -7.39
C HIS A 121 7.39 15.17 -6.90
N THR A 122 6.87 14.62 -5.80
CA THR A 122 7.29 13.31 -5.28
C THR A 122 6.75 12.16 -6.13
N ILE A 123 5.55 12.31 -6.71
CA ILE A 123 4.97 11.31 -7.63
C ILE A 123 5.61 11.39 -9.02
N CYS A 124 5.92 12.59 -9.53
CA CYS A 124 6.57 12.79 -10.85
C CYS A 124 8.07 12.47 -10.87
N LEU A 125 8.70 12.22 -9.73
CA LEU A 125 10.10 11.77 -9.65
C LEU A 125 10.24 10.23 -9.75
N PHE A 126 9.14 9.52 -10.00
CA PHE A 126 9.09 8.08 -10.31
C PHE A 126 8.83 7.81 -11.78
#